data_AF-A0A382HXG3-F1
#
_entry.id   AF-A0A382HXG3-F1
#
_cell.length_a   1.000
_cell.length_b   1.000
_cell.length_c   1.000
_cell.angle_alpha   90.00
_cell.angle_beta   90.00
_cell.angle_gamma   90.00
#
_symmetry.space_group_name_H-M   'P 1'
#
loop_
_entity.id
_entity.type
_entity.pdbx_description
1 polymer ?
#
loop_
_entity_poly.entity_id
_entity_poly.type
_entity_poly.pdbx_seq_one_letter_code
_entity_poly.pdbx_strand_id
1 'polypeptide(L)'
;MIDANDPLTAPTARTPRRSTSPKVTTPKRGGLAKGKQRSGIKVERVFSDAKRNPYDEIEWDTRTAEITDEGGKIIFKQEDVEVPKNWSQLATKVVVSKYFFGQQGTPERETSVRQLIHRVARTIADWGVNDGYFSRKDGEVFYEELSWLCLNQ
;
A
#
# COMPACT_ATOMS: atom_id res chain seq x y z
N MET A 1 -11.45 -60.53 43.65
CA MET A 1 -12.04 -61.73 43.03
C MET A 1 -12.71 -61.23 41.76
N ILE A 2 -12.16 -61.36 40.56
CA ILE A 2 -11.49 -62.53 39.98
C ILE A 2 -10.45 -62.05 38.96
N ASP A 3 -9.26 -62.64 39.02
CA ASP A 3 -8.17 -62.55 38.06
C ASP A 3 -8.40 -63.44 36.82
N ALA A 4 -7.85 -62.95 35.71
CA ALA A 4 -7.20 -63.62 34.57
C ALA A 4 -7.77 -64.93 33.97
N ASN A 5 -8.18 -64.87 32.69
CA ASN A 5 -7.40 -65.45 31.57
C ASN A 5 -8.14 -65.28 30.22
N ASP A 6 -7.57 -64.53 29.28
CA ASP A 6 -7.02 -65.10 28.03
C ASP A 6 -6.29 -63.99 27.22
N PRO A 7 -5.06 -64.21 26.72
CA PRO A 7 -4.28 -63.17 26.07
C PRO A 7 -4.26 -63.25 24.52
N LEU A 8 -3.99 -62.08 23.93
CA LEU A 8 -3.34 -61.84 22.63
C LEU A 8 -4.12 -62.19 21.34
N THR A 9 -4.62 -61.14 20.69
CA THR A 9 -4.28 -60.94 19.27
C THR A 9 -4.16 -59.46 18.95
N ALA A 10 -3.02 -59.07 18.41
CA ALA A 10 -2.68 -57.69 18.06
C ALA A 10 -3.66 -57.10 17.01
N PRO A 11 -3.88 -55.78 17.01
CA PRO A 11 -4.77 -55.13 16.05
C PRO A 11 -4.23 -55.28 14.62
N THR A 12 -5.08 -55.75 13.72
CA THR A 12 -4.84 -55.77 12.27
C THR A 12 -4.50 -54.36 11.79
N ALA A 13 -3.34 -54.22 11.16
CA ALA A 13 -2.84 -52.95 10.64
C ALA A 13 -3.87 -52.32 9.68
N ARG A 14 -4.37 -51.13 10.03
CA ARG A 14 -5.16 -50.30 9.12
C ARG A 14 -4.24 -49.81 7.99
N THR A 15 -4.57 -50.17 6.77
CA THR A 15 -3.95 -49.63 5.55
C THR A 15 -4.01 -48.10 5.58
N PRO A 16 -2.89 -47.38 5.34
CA PRO A 16 -2.91 -45.93 5.33
C PRO A 16 -3.77 -45.46 4.15
N ARG A 17 -4.85 -44.74 4.45
CA ARG A 17 -5.65 -44.06 3.45
C ARG A 17 -4.78 -42.94 2.86
N ARG A 18 -4.32 -43.13 1.62
CA ARG A 18 -3.49 -42.17 0.88
C ARG A 18 -4.19 -40.82 0.85
N SER A 19 -3.66 -39.82 1.56
CA SER A 19 -4.11 -38.44 1.46
C SER A 19 -3.71 -37.91 0.08
N THR A 20 -4.65 -37.88 -0.86
CA THR A 20 -4.49 -37.10 -2.08
C THR A 20 -4.78 -35.65 -1.72
N SER A 21 -3.75 -34.88 -1.38
CA SER A 21 -3.85 -33.43 -1.36
C SER A 21 -4.20 -32.96 -2.78
N PRO A 22 -5.27 -32.18 -3.00
CA PRO A 22 -5.51 -31.60 -4.30
C PRO A 22 -4.35 -30.66 -4.65
N LYS A 23 -3.65 -30.93 -5.75
CA LYS A 23 -2.69 -29.98 -6.32
C LYS A 23 -3.50 -28.77 -6.80
N VAL A 24 -3.46 -27.67 -6.04
CA VAL A 24 -3.86 -26.36 -6.54
C VAL A 24 -2.82 -25.97 -7.58
N THR A 25 -3.12 -26.24 -8.86
CA THR A 25 -2.39 -25.65 -9.98
C THR A 25 -2.64 -24.16 -9.96
N THR A 26 -1.66 -23.40 -9.45
CA THR A 26 -1.58 -21.97 -9.69
C THR A 26 -1.60 -21.76 -11.21
N PRO A 27 -2.52 -20.97 -11.77
CA PRO A 27 -2.48 -20.68 -13.19
C PRO A 27 -1.15 -19.99 -13.46
N LYS A 28 -0.31 -20.65 -14.28
CA LYS A 28 0.90 -20.06 -14.84
C LYS A 28 0.42 -18.83 -15.59
N ARG A 29 0.72 -17.61 -15.11
CA ARG A 29 0.46 -16.37 -15.87
C ARG A 29 1.10 -16.60 -17.24
N GLY A 30 0.25 -16.84 -18.24
CA GLY A 30 0.70 -17.06 -19.61
C GLY A 30 1.53 -15.84 -19.97
N GLY A 31 2.79 -16.06 -20.35
CA GLY A 31 3.61 -15.00 -20.89
C GLY A 31 2.79 -14.34 -21.99
N LEU A 32 2.49 -13.05 -21.81
CA LEU A 32 1.84 -12.25 -22.82
C LEU A 32 2.65 -12.46 -24.10
N ALA A 33 2.00 -13.04 -25.12
CA ALA A 33 2.57 -13.11 -26.44
C ALA A 33 3.10 -11.70 -26.76
N LYS A 34 4.34 -11.61 -27.27
CA LYS A 34 4.94 -10.34 -27.72
C LYS A 34 4.12 -9.82 -28.90
N GLY A 35 2.98 -9.23 -28.60
CA GLY A 35 2.24 -8.38 -29.51
C GLY A 35 3.16 -7.25 -29.92
N LYS A 36 3.04 -6.84 -31.19
CA LYS A 36 3.63 -5.63 -31.77
C LYS A 36 3.72 -4.55 -30.70
N GLN A 37 4.94 -4.07 -30.40
CA GLN A 37 5.21 -3.00 -29.42
C GLN A 37 4.17 -1.89 -29.63
N ARG A 38 3.12 -1.87 -28.81
CA ARG A 38 2.21 -0.73 -28.77
C ARG A 38 3.06 0.37 -28.18
N SER A 39 3.25 1.46 -28.93
CA SER A 39 3.86 2.66 -28.37
C SER A 39 3.06 3.03 -27.12
N GLY A 40 3.69 2.95 -25.95
CA GLY A 40 3.05 3.31 -24.68
C GLY A 40 2.46 4.72 -24.74
N ILE A 41 1.50 5.00 -23.87
CA ILE A 41 0.87 6.31 -23.70
C ILE A 41 1.98 7.34 -23.42
N LYS A 42 1.97 8.42 -24.20
CA LYS A 42 2.81 9.58 -23.96
C LYS A 42 2.14 10.47 -22.93
N VAL A 43 2.90 10.85 -21.91
CA VAL A 43 2.43 11.74 -20.84
C VAL A 43 3.10 13.08 -21.04
N GLU A 44 2.28 14.08 -21.34
CA GLU A 44 2.75 15.46 -21.46
C GLU A 44 2.84 16.09 -20.07
N ARG A 45 3.88 16.91 -19.87
CA ARG A 45 4.05 17.67 -18.63
C ARG A 45 3.28 18.98 -18.77
N VAL A 46 2.32 19.19 -17.88
CA VAL A 46 1.43 20.37 -17.90
C VAL A 46 1.58 21.18 -16.63
N PHE A 47 1.68 20.53 -15.47
CA PHE A 47 1.64 21.20 -14.17
C PHE A 47 2.99 21.29 -13.47
N SER A 48 3.75 20.20 -13.44
CA SER A 48 5.04 20.11 -12.76
C SER A 48 6.18 20.69 -13.62
N ASP A 49 7.30 21.05 -13.00
CA ASP A 49 8.54 21.45 -13.69
C ASP A 49 9.53 20.28 -13.78
N ALA A 50 10.10 20.02 -14.95
CA ALA A 50 11.12 18.97 -15.13
C ALA A 50 12.41 19.23 -14.33
N LYS A 51 12.63 20.46 -13.85
CA LYS A 51 13.82 20.85 -13.08
C LYS A 51 13.60 20.85 -11.56
N ARG A 52 12.36 20.70 -11.09
CA ARG A 52 12.03 20.78 -9.67
C ARG A 52 11.17 19.60 -9.26
N ASN A 53 11.39 19.12 -8.03
CA ASN A 53 10.51 18.13 -7.46
C ASN A 53 9.23 18.85 -6.99
N PRO A 54 8.01 18.37 -7.35
CA PRO A 54 6.76 18.97 -6.89
C PRO A 54 6.68 19.19 -5.37
N TYR A 55 7.30 18.31 -4.58
CA TYR A 55 7.30 18.41 -3.12
C TYR A 55 8.12 19.60 -2.58
N ASP A 56 9.05 20.14 -3.38
CA ASP A 56 9.91 21.27 -3.00
C ASP A 56 9.26 22.63 -3.32
N GLU A 57 8.14 22.63 -4.06
CA GLU A 57 7.39 23.84 -4.40
C GLU A 57 6.41 24.27 -3.29
N ILE A 58 6.16 23.39 -2.32
CA ILE A 58 5.18 23.58 -1.25
C ILE A 58 5.87 23.95 0.06
N GLU A 59 5.27 24.84 0.84
CA GLU A 59 5.65 25.07 2.24
C GLU A 59 5.00 24.03 3.15
N TRP A 60 5.79 23.48 4.08
CA TRP A 60 5.37 22.41 4.97
C TRP A 60 5.34 22.88 6.42
N ASP A 61 4.45 22.27 7.20
CA ASP A 61 4.25 22.55 8.61
C ASP A 61 4.17 21.24 9.39
N THR A 62 4.67 21.25 10.62
CA THR A 62 4.63 20.09 11.52
C THR A 62 3.54 20.30 12.55
N ARG A 63 2.56 19.40 12.59
CA ARG A 63 1.35 19.55 13.41
C ARG A 63 1.08 18.30 14.25
N THR A 64 0.20 18.47 15.23
CA THR A 64 -0.42 17.34 15.94
C THR A 64 -1.82 17.10 15.38
N ALA A 65 -2.12 15.86 15.02
CA ALA A 65 -3.45 15.41 14.62
C ALA A 65 -4.15 14.76 15.82
N GLU A 66 -5.08 15.49 16.44
CA GLU A 66 -5.85 15.02 17.59
C GLU A 66 -7.35 15.03 17.30
N ILE A 67 -8.03 13.90 17.56
CA ILE A 67 -9.48 13.76 17.41
C ILE A 67 -10.06 13.38 18.76
N THR A 68 -11.09 14.12 19.18
CA THR A 68 -11.82 13.91 20.43
C THR A 68 -13.26 13.49 20.15
N ASP A 69 -13.88 12.80 21.11
CA ASP A 69 -15.33 12.57 21.10
C ASP A 69 -16.11 13.80 21.61
N GLU A 70 -17.44 13.70 21.68
CA GLU A 70 -18.33 14.76 22.19
C GLU A 70 -18.10 15.08 23.68
N GLY A 71 -17.53 14.13 24.44
CA GLY A 71 -17.14 14.31 25.83
C GLY A 71 -15.73 14.90 26.02
N GLY A 72 -15.03 15.23 24.92
CA GLY A 72 -13.66 15.77 24.95
C GLY A 72 -12.58 14.71 25.17
N LYS A 73 -12.92 13.42 25.18
CA LYS A 73 -11.93 12.34 25.32
C LYS A 73 -11.18 12.16 24.00
N ILE A 74 -9.85 12.12 24.07
CA ILE A 74 -8.99 11.85 22.91
C ILE A 74 -9.20 10.39 22.46
N ILE A 75 -9.67 10.22 21.22
CA ILE A 75 -9.85 8.92 20.57
C ILE A 75 -8.75 8.59 19.56
N PHE A 76 -8.03 9.61 19.09
CA PHE A 76 -6.89 9.47 18.19
C PHE A 76 -5.92 10.63 18.43
N LYS A 77 -4.63 10.33 18.50
CA LYS A 77 -3.57 11.34 18.54
C LYS A 77 -2.35 10.85 17.79
N GLN A 78 -1.79 11.71 16.94
CA GLN A 78 -0.47 11.52 16.35
C GLN A 78 0.25 12.87 16.29
N GLU A 79 1.44 12.92 16.86
CA GLU A 79 2.29 14.10 16.93
C GLU A 79 3.28 14.12 15.77
N ASP A 80 3.95 15.26 15.58
CA ASP A 80 5.03 15.46 14.61
C ASP A 80 4.67 15.03 13.18
N VAL A 81 3.45 15.35 12.73
CA VAL A 81 3.02 15.05 11.36
C VAL A 81 3.30 16.20 10.42
N GLU A 82 4.00 15.91 9.33
CA GLU A 82 4.33 16.88 8.28
C GLU A 82 3.19 16.98 7.26
N VAL A 83 2.64 18.17 7.09
CA VAL A 83 1.53 18.47 6.17
C VAL A 83 1.78 19.76 5.39
N PRO A 84 1.13 19.97 4.22
CA PRO A 84 1.16 21.26 3.54
C PRO A 84 0.64 22.37 4.46
N LYS A 85 1.35 23.50 4.49
CA LYS A 85 1.04 24.63 5.39
C LYS A 85 -0.34 25.23 5.12
N ASN A 86 -0.77 25.24 3.86
CA ASN A 86 -2.07 25.76 3.41
C ASN A 86 -3.26 24.87 3.83
N TRP A 87 -3.04 23.64 4.29
CA TRP A 87 -4.13 22.77 4.73
C TRP A 87 -4.75 23.22 6.05
N SER A 88 -6.04 22.96 6.22
CA SER A 88 -6.72 23.17 7.50
C SER A 88 -6.34 22.10 8.53
N GLN A 89 -6.56 22.41 9.82
CA GLN A 89 -6.41 21.42 10.89
C GLN A 89 -7.38 20.24 10.74
N LEU A 90 -8.58 20.46 10.17
CA LEU A 90 -9.53 19.40 9.88
C LEU A 90 -9.00 18.44 8.80
N ALA A 91 -8.44 18.98 7.71
CA ALA A 91 -7.81 18.17 6.66
C ALA A 91 -6.67 17.32 7.23
N THR A 92 -5.83 17.92 8.09
CA THR A 92 -4.76 17.23 8.81
C THR A 92 -5.30 16.04 9.62
N LYS A 93 -6.33 16.26 10.46
CA LYS A 93 -6.95 15.20 11.29
C LYS A 93 -7.51 14.06 10.44
N VAL A 94 -8.25 14.37 9.37
CA VAL A 94 -8.86 13.35 8.50
C VAL A 94 -7.77 12.53 7.80
N VAL A 95 -6.78 13.19 7.21
CA VAL A 95 -5.75 12.50 6.43
C VAL A 95 -4.90 11.59 7.31
N VAL A 96 -4.45 12.08 8.44
CA VAL A 96 -3.61 11.31 9.36
C VAL A 96 -4.38 10.14 9.99
N SER A 97 -5.67 10.32 10.32
CA SER A 97 -6.45 9.24 10.96
C SER A 97 -6.95 8.17 10.00
N LYS A 98 -7.11 8.48 8.71
CA LYS A 98 -7.74 7.57 7.74
C LYS A 98 -6.81 7.04 6.65
N TYR A 99 -5.83 7.83 6.20
CA TYR A 99 -5.05 7.50 5.00
C TYR A 99 -3.58 7.20 5.27
N PHE A 100 -3.02 7.69 6.38
CA PHE A 100 -1.66 7.31 6.78
C PHE A 100 -1.57 5.80 7.00
N PHE A 101 -0.61 5.20 6.30
CA PHE A 101 -0.29 3.80 6.39
C PHE A 101 0.46 3.47 7.70
N GLY A 102 0.40 2.20 8.11
CA GLY A 102 1.05 1.71 9.31
C GLY A 102 0.20 1.89 10.59
N GLN A 103 0.42 1.01 11.55
CA GLN A 103 -0.24 1.07 12.85
C GLN A 103 0.45 2.14 13.72
N GLN A 104 -0.31 2.85 14.55
CA GLN A 104 0.30 3.83 15.47
C GLN A 104 1.33 3.17 16.39
N GLY A 105 2.44 3.87 16.59
CA GLY A 105 3.55 3.39 17.43
C GLY A 105 4.48 2.39 16.74
N THR A 106 4.24 2.03 15.47
CA THR A 106 5.15 1.17 14.71
C THR A 106 6.05 1.99 13.79
N PRO A 107 7.25 1.48 13.41
CA PRO A 107 8.18 2.18 12.52
C PRO A 107 7.61 2.42 11.11
N GLU A 108 6.65 1.62 10.68
CA GLU A 108 6.01 1.73 9.36
C GLU A 108 4.94 2.82 9.31
N ARG A 109 4.63 3.46 10.44
CA ARG A 109 3.64 4.53 10.52
C ARG A 109 4.12 5.72 9.71
N GLU A 110 3.31 6.12 8.72
CA GLU A 110 3.55 7.37 8.01
C GLU A 110 3.41 8.56 8.97
N THR A 111 4.32 9.52 8.81
CA THR A 111 4.37 10.78 9.57
C THR A 111 4.32 11.99 8.65
N SER A 112 4.28 11.80 7.33
CA SER A 112 4.24 12.90 6.37
C SER A 112 3.25 12.64 5.24
N VAL A 113 2.52 13.68 4.83
CA VAL A 113 1.69 13.64 3.62
C VAL A 113 2.54 13.42 2.37
N ARG A 114 3.83 13.79 2.38
CA ARG A 114 4.78 13.42 1.30
C ARG A 114 4.84 11.92 1.11
N GLN A 115 4.93 11.16 2.20
CA GLN A 115 5.02 9.69 2.17
C GLN A 115 3.74 9.09 1.60
N LEU A 116 2.58 9.58 2.03
CA LEU A 116 1.27 9.17 1.52
C LEU A 116 1.13 9.39 0.01
N ILE A 117 1.39 10.63 -0.46
CA ILE A 117 1.27 10.98 -1.88
C ILE A 117 2.29 10.18 -2.69
N HIS A 118 3.54 10.12 -2.23
CA HIS A 118 4.59 9.34 -2.88
C HIS A 118 4.18 7.87 -3.05
N ARG A 119 3.74 7.22 -1.96
CA ARG A 119 3.34 5.81 -1.98
C ARG A 119 2.25 5.57 -3.03
N VAL A 120 1.24 6.43 -3.09
CA VAL A 120 0.13 6.26 -4.05
C VAL A 120 0.59 6.55 -5.47
N ALA A 121 1.14 7.74 -5.73
CA ALA A 121 1.52 8.16 -7.08
C ALA A 121 2.60 7.26 -7.68
N ARG A 122 3.62 6.88 -6.88
CA ARG A 122 4.71 6.02 -7.33
C ARG A 122 4.23 4.62 -7.67
N THR A 123 3.36 4.05 -6.83
CA THR A 123 2.80 2.71 -7.08
C THR A 123 2.04 2.68 -8.41
N ILE A 124 1.21 3.69 -8.68
CA ILE A 124 0.44 3.78 -9.93
C ILE A 124 1.39 3.94 -11.13
N ALA A 125 2.38 4.83 -11.04
CA ALA A 125 3.35 5.04 -12.11
C ALA A 125 4.15 3.77 -12.42
N ASP A 126 4.60 3.06 -11.39
CA ASP A 126 5.40 1.83 -11.55
C ASP A 126 4.58 0.70 -12.15
N TRP A 127 3.31 0.53 -11.74
CA TRP A 127 2.39 -0.41 -12.38
C TRP A 127 2.15 -0.03 -13.85
N GLY A 128 1.95 1.25 -14.14
CA GLY A 128 1.81 1.74 -15.51
C GLY A 128 3.02 1.40 -16.39
N VAL A 129 4.24 1.48 -15.86
CA VAL A 129 5.45 1.05 -16.57
C VAL A 129 5.52 -0.48 -16.71
N ASN A 130 5.27 -1.22 -15.63
CA ASN A 130 5.36 -2.69 -15.61
C ASN A 130 4.34 -3.37 -16.53
N ASP A 131 3.15 -2.79 -16.64
CA ASP A 131 2.06 -3.30 -17.48
C ASP A 131 2.16 -2.78 -18.93
N GLY A 132 3.15 -1.94 -19.24
CA GLY A 132 3.43 -1.44 -20.59
C GLY A 132 2.53 -0.29 -21.04
N TYR A 133 1.82 0.38 -20.11
CA TYR A 133 1.10 1.61 -20.40
C TYR A 133 2.04 2.78 -20.65
N PHE A 134 3.14 2.87 -19.89
CA PHE A 134 4.11 3.96 -20.02
C PHE A 134 5.49 3.43 -20.41
N SER A 135 6.27 4.25 -21.12
CA SER A 135 7.73 4.10 -21.05
C SER A 135 8.22 4.51 -19.65
N ARG A 136 9.42 4.08 -19.25
CA ARG A 136 9.99 4.54 -17.97
C ARG A 136 10.02 6.07 -17.86
N LYS A 137 10.36 6.77 -18.96
CA LYS A 137 10.39 8.24 -18.99
C LYS A 137 8.98 8.82 -18.79
N ASP A 138 7.99 8.29 -19.50
CA ASP A 138 6.61 8.78 -19.41
C ASP A 138 6.00 8.47 -18.02
N GLY A 139 6.41 7.36 -17.38
CA GLY A 139 6.03 7.02 -16.01
C GLY A 139 6.57 8.00 -14.96
N GLU A 140 7.79 8.51 -15.13
CA GLU A 140 8.32 9.57 -14.25
C GLU A 140 7.56 10.88 -14.40
N VAL A 141 7.24 11.28 -15.64
CA VAL A 141 6.40 12.47 -15.86
C VAL A 141 5.03 12.27 -15.22
N PHE A 142 4.41 11.10 -15.39
CA PHE A 142 3.13 10.79 -14.74
C PHE A 142 3.19 10.90 -13.22
N TYR A 143 4.24 10.34 -12.60
CA TYR A 143 4.44 10.40 -11.16
C TYR A 143 4.54 11.85 -10.67
N GLU A 144 5.31 12.68 -11.35
CA GLU A 144 5.52 14.09 -10.99
C GLU A 144 4.25 14.92 -11.20
N GLU A 145 3.55 14.75 -12.32
CA GLU A 145 2.27 15.42 -12.60
C GLU A 145 1.21 15.05 -11.55
N LEU A 146 1.06 13.76 -11.25
CA LEU A 146 0.08 13.30 -10.26
C LEU A 146 0.44 13.79 -8.85
N SER A 147 1.72 13.76 -8.48
CA SER A 147 2.18 14.29 -7.19
C SER A 147 1.87 15.78 -7.07
N TRP A 148 2.16 16.56 -8.12
CA TRP A 148 1.87 17.99 -8.17
C TRP A 148 0.37 18.26 -7.98
N LEU A 149 -0.50 17.52 -8.69
CA LEU A 149 -1.95 17.67 -8.56
C LEU A 149 -2.42 17.39 -7.13
N CYS A 150 -1.89 16.35 -6.47
CA CYS A 150 -2.27 16.04 -5.09
C CYS A 150 -1.81 17.10 -4.06
N LEU A 151 -0.71 17.81 -4.35
CA LEU A 151 -0.13 18.80 -3.45
C LEU A 151 -0.82 20.16 -3.52
N ASN A 152 -1.37 20.52 -4.68
CA ASN A 152 -1.92 21.86 -4.96
C ASN A 152 -3.45 21.92 -4.86
N GLN A 153 -4.05 21.17 -3.92
CA GLN A 153 -5.50 21.14 -3.65
C GLN A 153 -5.96 22.25 -2.70
#